data_AF-A0A914GX54-F1
#
_entry.id   AF-A0A914GX54-F1
#
_cell.length_a   1.000
_cell.length_b   1.000
_cell.length_c   1.000
_cell.angle_alpha   90.00
_cell.angle_beta   90.00
_cell.angle_gamma   90.00
#
_symmetry.space_group_name_H-M   'P 1'
#
loop_
_entity.id
_entity.type
_entity.pdbx_description
1 polymer ?
#
loop_
_entity_poly.entity_id
_entity_poly.type
_entity_poly.pdbx_seq_one_letter_code
_entity_poly.pdbx_strand_id
1 'polypeptide(L)'
;MIVKPVKRFFDKNVGKVWLKPPPHGTIIEPWFPYAIIQKPISRALQRLGVYTYNNFIARTTFGLYPREWNPRVHGPYVHYRYYGTNRDVPLMEVKVSDLPAYIARRDKSPRAIWREFMRNFYKVQYFYFSGPEFGNPLTLIWRFLLIFVVGFFGLIRIVTGADVRFRHALYHW
;
A
#
# COMPACT_ATOMS: atom_id res chain seq x y z
N MET A 1 -4.33 -56.82 -3.35
CA MET A 1 -5.16 -55.71 -2.84
C MET A 1 -5.37 -54.72 -3.96
N ILE A 2 -6.60 -54.56 -4.44
CA ILE A 2 -6.93 -53.59 -5.49
C ILE A 2 -6.88 -52.21 -4.83
N VAL A 3 -5.87 -51.40 -5.17
CA VAL A 3 -5.75 -50.02 -4.70
C VAL A 3 -6.91 -49.24 -5.33
N LYS A 4 -7.91 -48.87 -4.53
CA LYS A 4 -9.04 -48.05 -5.01
C LYS A 4 -8.48 -46.72 -5.52
N PRO A 5 -8.87 -46.25 -6.73
CA PRO A 5 -8.39 -44.97 -7.23
C PRO A 5 -8.83 -43.83 -6.31
N VAL A 6 -7.87 -42.97 -5.94
CA VAL A 6 -8.15 -41.76 -5.15
C VAL A 6 -9.07 -40.86 -5.98
N LYS A 7 -10.29 -40.65 -5.50
CA LYS A 7 -11.27 -39.79 -6.18
C LYS A 7 -10.77 -38.34 -6.14
N ARG A 8 -10.40 -37.78 -7.31
CA ARG A 8 -10.14 -36.35 -7.47
C ARG A 8 -11.46 -35.59 -7.45
N PHE A 9 -11.46 -34.39 -6.85
CA PHE A 9 -12.67 -33.58 -6.70
C PHE A 9 -13.33 -33.17 -8.03
N PHE A 10 -12.57 -33.13 -9.12
CA PHE A 10 -13.04 -32.79 -10.47
C PHE A 10 -13.49 -33.99 -11.33
N ASP A 11 -13.74 -35.15 -10.73
CA ASP A 11 -14.31 -36.28 -11.46
C ASP A 11 -15.73 -35.91 -11.96
N LYS A 12 -16.04 -36.27 -13.21
CA LYS A 12 -17.16 -35.70 -14.00
C LYS A 12 -18.55 -35.94 -13.40
N ASN A 13 -18.63 -36.80 -12.38
CA ASN A 13 -19.85 -37.21 -11.71
C ASN A 13 -20.13 -36.45 -10.39
N VAL A 14 -19.26 -35.51 -9.98
CA VAL A 14 -19.40 -34.75 -8.71
C VAL A 14 -20.03 -33.36 -8.93
N GLY A 15 -20.46 -33.03 -10.15
CA GLY A 15 -21.08 -31.74 -10.50
C GLY A 15 -22.41 -31.42 -9.80
N LYS A 16 -22.93 -32.31 -8.94
CA LYS A 16 -24.20 -32.11 -8.20
C LYS A 16 -24.02 -31.81 -6.71
N VAL A 17 -22.78 -31.68 -6.22
CA VAL A 17 -22.49 -31.51 -4.78
C VAL A 17 -21.88 -30.12 -4.52
N TRP A 18 -22.61 -29.08 -4.90
CA TRP A 18 -22.18 -27.68 -4.76
C TRP A 18 -22.17 -27.18 -3.30
N LEU A 19 -22.93 -27.83 -2.41
CA LEU A 19 -23.18 -27.34 -1.04
C LEU A 19 -22.75 -28.27 0.09
N LYS A 20 -22.16 -29.44 -0.20
CA LYS A 20 -21.67 -30.34 0.87
C LYS A 20 -20.15 -30.28 0.96
N PRO A 21 -19.58 -30.26 2.19
CA PRO A 21 -18.14 -30.37 2.34
C PRO A 21 -17.65 -31.68 1.70
N PRO A 22 -16.46 -31.68 1.10
CA PRO A 22 -15.93 -32.87 0.46
C PRO A 22 -15.73 -34.00 1.48
N PRO A 23 -15.87 -35.27 1.06
CA PRO A 23 -15.64 -36.42 1.94
C PRO A 23 -14.25 -36.41 2.56
N HIS A 24 -14.14 -36.94 3.78
CA HIS A 24 -12.89 -37.07 4.53
C HIS A 24 -11.86 -37.87 3.71
N GLY A 25 -10.64 -37.34 3.54
CA GLY A 25 -9.55 -37.99 2.78
C GLY A 25 -9.42 -37.59 1.30
N THR A 26 -10.15 -36.59 0.83
CA THR A 26 -9.95 -36.01 -0.52
C THR A 26 -8.71 -35.09 -0.55
N ILE A 27 -7.84 -35.26 -1.55
CA ILE A 27 -6.70 -34.33 -1.77
C ILE A 27 -7.28 -33.02 -2.33
N ILE A 28 -7.30 -31.99 -1.50
CA ILE A 28 -7.79 -30.66 -1.85
C ILE A 28 -6.66 -29.93 -2.60
N GLU A 29 -6.59 -30.11 -3.93
CA GLU A 29 -6.01 -29.08 -4.79
C GLU A 29 -6.69 -27.74 -4.42
N PRO A 30 -5.97 -26.59 -4.37
CA PRO A 30 -6.31 -25.47 -3.50
C PRO A 30 -7.81 -25.16 -3.49
N TRP A 31 -8.40 -25.24 -2.29
CA TRP A 31 -9.83 -25.09 -2.02
C TRP A 31 -10.45 -23.96 -2.86
N PHE A 32 -11.52 -24.30 -3.58
CA PHE A 32 -12.28 -23.38 -4.44
C PHE A 32 -12.77 -22.21 -3.58
N PRO A 33 -12.12 -21.03 -3.65
CA PRO A 33 -12.15 -20.08 -4.78
C PRO A 33 -10.76 -19.67 -5.34
N TYR A 34 -9.66 -20.26 -4.84
CA TYR A 34 -8.30 -19.78 -5.12
C TYR A 34 -7.87 -19.91 -6.59
N ALA A 35 -8.16 -21.05 -7.22
CA ALA A 35 -7.65 -21.35 -8.57
C ALA A 35 -8.41 -20.63 -9.70
N ILE A 36 -9.72 -20.40 -9.53
CA ILE A 36 -10.59 -19.86 -10.60
C ILE A 36 -10.81 -18.35 -10.45
N ILE A 37 -10.78 -17.81 -9.23
CA ILE A 37 -11.05 -16.39 -8.97
C ILE A 37 -9.75 -15.69 -8.57
N GLN A 38 -9.08 -16.17 -7.52
CA GLN A 38 -7.95 -15.43 -6.94
C GLN A 38 -6.70 -15.44 -7.82
N LYS A 39 -6.35 -16.57 -8.47
CA LYS A 39 -5.18 -16.65 -9.36
C LYS A 39 -5.28 -15.73 -10.60
N PRO A 40 -6.36 -15.72 -11.39
CA PRO A 40 -6.44 -14.82 -12.53
C PRO A 40 -6.54 -13.35 -12.08
N ILE A 41 -7.25 -13.05 -10.99
CA ILE A 41 -7.32 -11.68 -10.46
C ILE A 41 -5.96 -11.21 -9.94
N SER A 42 -5.22 -12.05 -9.21
CA SER A 42 -3.88 -11.68 -8.73
C SER A 42 -2.90 -11.47 -9.88
N ARG A 43 -2.96 -12.29 -10.94
CA ARG A 43 -2.18 -12.10 -12.16
C ARG A 43 -2.59 -10.84 -12.92
N ALA A 44 -3.88 -10.54 -13.00
CA ALA A 44 -4.38 -9.31 -13.62
C ALA A 44 -3.91 -8.07 -12.85
N LEU A 45 -4.04 -8.08 -11.52
CA LEU A 45 -3.55 -7.00 -10.65
C LEU A 45 -2.03 -6.84 -10.72
N GLN A 46 -1.28 -7.95 -10.77
CA GLN A 46 0.18 -7.90 -10.97
C GLN A 46 0.53 -7.25 -12.31
N ARG A 47 -0.14 -7.63 -13.39
CA ARG A 47 0.08 -7.03 -14.73
C ARG A 47 -0.30 -5.56 -14.77
N LEU A 48 -1.42 -5.20 -14.15
CA LEU A 48 -1.85 -3.81 -13.99
C LEU A 48 -0.82 -3.01 -13.20
N GLY A 49 -0.32 -3.54 -12.08
CA GLY A 49 0.71 -2.90 -11.27
C GLY A 49 2.03 -2.70 -12.03
N VAL A 50 2.47 -3.71 -12.79
CA VAL A 50 3.68 -3.60 -13.62
C VAL A 50 3.49 -2.58 -14.75
N TYR A 51 2.32 -2.60 -15.40
CA TYR A 51 1.99 -1.65 -16.46
C TYR A 51 1.93 -0.20 -15.95
N THR A 52 1.24 0.04 -14.83
CA THR A 52 1.15 1.38 -14.23
C THR A 52 2.50 1.87 -13.75
N TYR A 53 3.34 1.00 -13.17
CA TYR A 53 4.69 1.36 -12.78
C TYR A 53 5.54 1.77 -13.98
N ASN A 54 5.64 0.92 -15.01
CA ASN A 54 6.52 1.15 -16.17
C ASN A 54 6.08 2.35 -17.02
N ASN A 55 4.78 2.60 -17.15
CA ASN A 55 4.26 3.63 -18.04
C ASN A 55 3.94 4.95 -17.34
N PHE A 56 3.63 4.94 -16.05
CA PHE A 56 3.29 6.14 -15.30
C PHE A 56 4.34 6.47 -14.24
N ILE A 57 4.47 5.64 -13.20
CA ILE A 57 5.31 5.98 -12.03
C ILE A 57 6.76 6.20 -12.44
N ALA A 58 7.36 5.26 -13.18
CA ALA A 58 8.75 5.32 -13.62
C ALA A 58 9.06 6.52 -14.54
N ARG A 59 8.05 7.04 -15.25
CA ARG A 59 8.20 8.18 -16.17
C ARG A 59 7.89 9.53 -15.52
N THR A 60 7.26 9.52 -14.35
CA THR A 60 6.91 10.72 -13.60
C THR A 60 7.96 11.05 -12.56
N THR A 61 8.05 12.33 -12.16
CA THR A 61 8.91 12.75 -11.04
C THR A 61 8.26 12.49 -9.67
N PHE A 62 7.31 11.55 -9.57
CA PHE A 62 6.67 11.20 -8.30
C PHE A 62 7.66 10.41 -7.44
N GLY A 63 7.80 10.78 -6.16
CA GLY A 63 8.73 10.14 -5.23
C GLY A 63 10.16 10.68 -5.25
N LEU A 64 10.52 11.52 -6.23
CA LEU A 64 11.81 12.23 -6.23
C LEU A 64 11.76 13.48 -5.33
N TYR A 65 12.93 13.89 -4.86
CA TYR A 65 13.05 15.17 -4.16
C TYR A 65 12.61 16.34 -5.06
N PRO A 66 12.02 17.40 -4.48
CA PRO A 66 11.71 18.61 -5.21
C PRO A 66 13.00 19.17 -5.85
N ARG A 67 12.91 19.61 -7.11
CA ARG A 67 14.03 20.21 -7.86
C ARG A 67 14.64 21.40 -7.12
N GLU A 68 13.81 22.07 -6.33
CA GLU A 68 14.15 23.25 -5.56
C GLU A 68 15.01 22.92 -4.32
N TRP A 69 15.05 21.64 -3.89
CA TRP A 69 15.83 21.24 -2.72
C TRP A 69 17.28 20.93 -3.08
N ASN A 70 18.21 21.66 -2.45
CA ASN A 70 19.63 21.38 -2.44
C ASN A 70 20.09 20.89 -1.04
N PRO A 71 20.64 19.66 -0.90
CA PRO A 71 21.09 19.14 0.40
C PRO A 71 22.20 19.97 1.05
N ARG A 72 23.06 20.63 0.26
CA ARG A 72 24.17 21.44 0.79
C ARG A 72 23.69 22.75 1.43
N VAL A 73 22.56 23.29 0.96
CA VAL A 73 22.01 24.56 1.43
C VAL A 73 20.94 24.32 2.50
N HIS A 74 20.11 23.30 2.32
CA HIS A 74 18.94 23.08 3.17
C HIS A 74 19.13 22.02 4.26
N GLY A 75 20.22 21.26 4.23
CA GLY A 75 20.44 20.14 5.13
C GLY A 75 19.50 18.96 4.85
N PRO A 76 19.19 18.13 5.88
CA PRO A 76 18.27 17.01 5.75
C PRO A 76 16.92 17.44 5.15
N TYR A 77 16.36 16.56 4.31
CA TYR A 77 15.08 16.85 3.68
C TYR A 77 13.93 16.84 4.71
N VAL A 78 13.12 17.89 4.69
CA VAL A 78 11.97 18.09 5.56
C VAL A 78 10.72 18.20 4.68
N HIS A 79 9.86 17.19 4.74
CA HIS A 79 8.69 17.06 3.86
C HIS A 79 7.71 18.23 3.96
N TYR A 80 7.56 18.84 5.14
CA TYR A 80 6.61 19.93 5.37
C TYR A 80 7.18 21.33 5.06
N ARG A 81 8.45 21.44 4.67
CA ARG A 81 9.09 22.72 4.34
C ARG A 81 8.92 23.04 2.85
N TYR A 82 8.67 24.31 2.54
CA TYR A 82 8.73 24.79 1.17
C TYR A 82 10.16 25.22 0.83
N TYR A 83 10.70 24.68 -0.27
CA TYR A 83 12.05 24.96 -0.74
C TYR A 83 12.08 25.88 -1.97
N GLY A 84 10.92 26.28 -2.51
CA GLY A 84 10.86 27.17 -3.67
C GLY A 84 11.19 28.61 -3.30
N THR A 85 11.69 29.36 -4.30
CA THR A 85 12.08 30.78 -4.17
C THR A 85 10.89 31.70 -3.86
N ASN A 86 9.70 31.34 -4.35
CA ASN A 86 8.52 32.21 -4.28
C ASN A 86 7.68 31.92 -3.04
N ARG A 87 8.22 32.23 -1.86
CA ARG A 87 7.42 32.24 -0.63
C ARG A 87 6.52 33.47 -0.66
N ASP A 88 5.37 33.31 -1.29
CA ASP A 88 4.32 34.33 -1.30
C ASP A 88 3.83 34.66 0.12
N VAL A 89 3.26 35.85 0.27
CA VAL A 89 2.56 36.32 1.48
C VAL A 89 1.50 35.29 1.88
N PRO A 90 1.38 34.89 3.16
CA PRO A 90 0.31 34.03 3.64
C PRO A 90 -1.06 34.58 3.21
N LEU A 91 -1.99 33.69 2.84
CA LEU A 91 -3.32 34.11 2.36
C LEU A 91 -4.03 35.08 3.31
N MET A 92 -3.83 34.92 4.63
CA MET A 92 -4.45 35.76 5.66
C MET A 92 -3.84 37.17 5.79
N GLU A 93 -2.70 37.43 5.15
CA GLU A 93 -2.03 38.73 5.14
C GLU A 93 -2.25 39.49 3.82
N VAL A 94 -2.95 38.87 2.85
CA VAL A 94 -3.22 39.46 1.54
C VAL A 94 -4.42 40.40 1.63
N LYS A 95 -4.31 41.61 1.07
CA LYS A 95 -5.43 42.53 0.94
C LYS A 95 -6.52 41.94 0.06
N VAL A 96 -7.79 42.17 0.42
CA VAL A 96 -8.93 41.65 -0.35
C VAL A 96 -8.91 42.13 -1.81
N SER A 97 -8.42 43.35 -2.06
CA SER A 97 -8.24 43.92 -3.40
C SER A 97 -7.24 43.13 -4.26
N ASP A 98 -6.24 42.51 -3.64
CA ASP A 98 -5.10 41.90 -4.32
C ASP A 98 -5.26 40.38 -4.47
N LEU A 99 -6.35 39.81 -3.93
CA LEU A 99 -6.65 38.38 -3.98
C LEU A 99 -6.70 37.81 -5.42
N PRO A 100 -7.31 38.48 -6.41
CA PRO A 100 -7.33 37.97 -7.78
C PRO A 100 -5.92 37.85 -8.37
N ALA A 101 -5.08 38.87 -8.20
CA ALA A 101 -3.68 38.85 -8.64
C ALA A 101 -2.85 37.82 -7.86
N TYR A 102 -3.14 37.63 -6.57
CA TYR A 102 -2.53 36.62 -5.72
C TYR A 102 -2.82 35.18 -6.16
N ILE A 103 -4.06 34.89 -6.56
CA ILE A 103 -4.42 33.56 -7.06
C ILE A 103 -3.89 33.35 -8.49
N ALA A 104 -3.88 34.42 -9.31
CA ALA A 104 -3.43 34.36 -10.70
C ALA A 104 -1.97 33.91 -10.83
N ARG A 105 -1.06 34.44 -9.98
CA ARG A 105 0.39 34.16 -10.03
C ARG A 105 0.80 32.77 -9.53
N ARG A 106 -0.09 32.04 -8.85
CA ARG A 106 0.21 30.70 -8.32
C ARG A 106 0.15 29.61 -9.40
N ASP A 107 1.04 28.63 -9.30
CA ASP A 107 0.98 27.42 -10.11
C ASP A 107 -0.25 26.59 -9.71
N LYS A 108 -1.17 26.41 -10.65
CA LYS A 108 -2.43 25.67 -10.51
C LYS A 108 -2.34 24.26 -11.11
N SER A 109 -1.14 23.80 -11.45
CA SER A 109 -0.94 22.44 -11.94
C SER A 109 -1.38 21.41 -10.90
N PRO A 110 -1.97 20.27 -11.31
CA PRO A 110 -2.35 19.20 -10.38
C PRO A 110 -1.17 18.72 -9.51
N ARG A 111 0.04 18.80 -10.05
CA ARG A 111 1.28 18.48 -9.32
C ARG A 111 1.59 19.49 -8.22
N ALA A 112 1.38 20.79 -8.45
CA ALA A 112 1.55 21.81 -7.41
C ALA A 112 0.53 21.62 -6.29
N ILE A 113 -0.73 21.35 -6.62
CA ILE A 113 -1.79 21.07 -5.64
C ILE A 113 -1.42 19.85 -4.78
N TRP A 114 -0.99 18.75 -5.40
CA TRP A 114 -0.57 17.55 -4.69
C TRP A 114 0.63 17.78 -3.77
N ARG A 115 1.63 18.57 -4.23
CA ARG A 115 2.81 18.95 -3.43
C ARG A 115 2.42 19.73 -2.18
N GLU A 116 1.52 20.70 -2.30
CA GLU A 116 1.04 21.49 -1.15
C GLU A 116 0.18 20.67 -0.19
N PHE A 117 -0.69 19.80 -0.72
CA PHE A 117 -1.49 18.89 0.09
C PHE A 117 -0.61 17.98 0.94
N MET A 118 0.36 17.30 0.30
CA MET A 118 1.30 16.42 1.00
C MET A 118 2.12 17.19 2.04
N ARG A 119 2.57 18.40 1.72
CA ARG A 119 3.32 19.24 2.66
C ARG A 119 2.52 19.53 3.93
N ASN A 120 1.27 19.95 3.78
CA ASN A 120 0.39 20.22 4.91
C ASN A 120 0.05 18.95 5.70
N PHE A 121 -0.16 17.82 5.02
CA PHE A 121 -0.34 16.54 5.67
C PHE A 121 0.86 16.19 6.56
N TYR A 122 2.09 16.26 6.04
CA TYR A 122 3.30 16.02 6.83
C TYR A 122 3.52 17.07 7.92
N LYS A 123 3.08 18.31 7.70
CA LYS A 123 3.12 19.37 8.72
C LYS A 123 2.25 18.96 9.91
N VAL A 124 1.01 18.57 9.66
CA VAL A 124 0.08 18.13 10.69
C VAL A 124 0.60 16.86 11.37
N GLN A 125 1.08 15.89 10.60
CA GLN A 125 1.68 14.68 11.14
C GLN A 125 2.86 14.99 12.06
N TYR A 126 3.75 15.89 11.64
CA TYR A 126 4.91 16.29 12.43
C TYR A 126 4.50 17.04 13.69
N PHE A 127 3.62 18.05 13.64
CA PHE A 127 3.29 18.83 14.83
C PHE A 127 2.34 18.13 15.80
N TYR A 128 1.42 17.29 15.31
CA TYR A 128 0.34 16.74 16.15
C TYR A 128 0.42 15.23 16.41
N PHE A 129 1.09 14.46 15.54
CA PHE A 129 1.10 12.98 15.65
C PHE A 129 2.46 12.37 15.99
N SER A 130 3.55 12.92 15.46
CA SER A 130 4.90 12.31 15.49
C SER A 130 6.01 13.26 15.94
N GLY A 131 5.66 14.46 16.39
CA GLY A 131 6.62 15.51 16.73
C GLY A 131 7.38 15.26 18.04
N PRO A 132 8.52 15.96 18.23
CA PRO A 132 9.37 15.80 19.41
C PRO A 132 8.68 16.19 20.73
N GLU A 133 7.65 17.04 20.67
CA GLU A 133 6.97 17.58 21.85
C GLU A 133 5.76 16.75 22.29
N PHE A 134 5.23 15.89 21.40
CA PHE A 134 4.09 15.01 21.70
C PHE A 134 4.47 13.56 21.43
N GLY A 135 5.13 12.96 22.42
CA GLY A 135 5.10 11.50 22.62
C GLY A 135 3.67 11.07 22.93
N ASN A 136 2.79 11.15 21.94
CA ASN A 136 1.37 10.88 22.13
C ASN A 136 1.22 9.39 22.47
N PRO A 137 0.65 9.03 23.64
CA PRO A 137 0.48 7.64 24.04
C PRO A 137 -0.30 6.84 23.00
N LEU A 138 -1.17 7.49 22.22
CA LEU A 138 -1.85 6.86 21.07
C LEU A 138 -0.87 6.33 20.02
N THR A 139 0.20 7.06 19.69
CA THR A 139 1.19 6.60 18.71
C THR A 139 1.98 5.40 19.23
N LEU A 140 2.23 5.35 20.54
CA LEU A 140 2.85 4.20 21.21
C LEU A 140 1.90 2.99 21.18
N ILE A 141 0.64 3.20 21.56
CA ILE A 141 -0.41 2.17 21.53
C ILE A 141 -0.57 1.60 20.12
N TRP A 142 -0.69 2.45 19.10
CA TRP A 142 -0.81 2.01 17.71
C TRP A 142 0.39 1.17 17.26
N ARG A 143 1.62 1.53 17.63
CA ARG A 143 2.82 0.74 17.33
C ARG A 143 2.79 -0.62 18.00
N PHE A 144 2.44 -0.68 19.29
CA PHE A 144 2.31 -1.96 20.02
C PHE A 144 1.19 -2.84 19.47
N LEU A 145 0.05 -2.26 19.10
CA LEU A 145 -1.09 -2.98 18.53
C LEU A 145 -0.74 -3.56 17.15
N LEU A 146 -0.02 -2.81 16.32
CA LEU A 146 0.46 -3.30 15.01
C LEU A 146 1.47 -4.45 15.17
N ILE A 147 2.43 -4.32 16.08
CA ILE A 147 3.38 -5.38 16.41
C ILE A 147 2.65 -6.61 16.96
N PHE A 148 1.67 -6.41 17.84
CA PHE A 148 0.85 -7.49 18.38
C PHE A 148 0.07 -8.19 17.28
N VAL A 149 -0.61 -7.46 16.39
CA VAL A 149 -1.38 -8.06 15.29
C VAL A 149 -0.47 -8.83 14.32
N VAL A 150 0.58 -8.19 13.80
CA VAL A 150 1.49 -8.84 12.84
C VAL A 150 2.24 -10.00 13.49
N GLY A 151 2.72 -9.81 14.72
CA GLY A 151 3.42 -10.83 15.48
C GLY A 151 2.52 -12.01 15.85
N PHE A 152 1.30 -11.75 16.33
CA PHE A 152 0.32 -12.78 16.71
C PHE A 152 -0.15 -13.58 15.50
N PHE A 153 -0.53 -12.93 14.39
CA PHE A 153 -0.91 -13.64 13.18
C PHE A 153 0.27 -14.38 12.54
N GLY A 154 1.47 -13.80 12.56
CA GLY A 154 2.70 -14.47 12.13
C GLY A 154 3.03 -15.70 12.98
N LEU A 155 2.89 -15.61 14.30
CA LEU A 155 3.15 -16.71 15.22
C LEU A 155 2.11 -17.84 15.04
N ILE A 156 0.82 -17.50 14.89
CA ILE A 156 -0.22 -18.48 14.56
C ILE A 156 0.14 -19.21 13.26
N ARG A 157 0.57 -18.50 12.22
CA ARG A 157 0.98 -19.11 10.94
C ARG A 157 2.16 -20.07 11.07
N ILE A 158 3.14 -19.73 11.91
CA ILE A 158 4.30 -20.58 12.22
C ILE A 158 3.86 -21.82 13.00
N VAL A 159 3.09 -21.66 14.08
CA VAL A 159 2.63 -22.76 14.95
C VAL A 159 1.69 -23.71 14.22
N THR A 160 0.79 -23.18 13.39
CA THR A 160 -0.14 -23.99 12.58
C THR A 160 0.49 -24.61 11.34
N GLY A 161 1.75 -24.25 11.02
CA GLY A 161 2.42 -24.73 9.81
C GLY A 161 1.68 -24.34 8.52
N ALA A 162 0.92 -23.24 8.52
CA ALA A 162 0.19 -22.81 7.32
C ALA A 162 1.14 -22.54 6.14
N ASP A 163 2.36 -22.08 6.43
CA ASP A 163 3.33 -21.62 5.43
C ASP A 163 4.32 -22.71 4.93
N VAL A 164 4.40 -23.88 5.58
CA VAL A 164 5.27 -24.97 5.09
C VAL A 164 4.82 -25.54 3.75
N ARG A 165 3.52 -25.48 3.44
CA ARG A 165 2.97 -25.92 2.13
C ARG A 165 3.34 -24.96 0.99
N PHE A 166 3.59 -23.68 1.26
CA PHE A 166 3.92 -22.68 0.24
C PHE A 166 5.41 -22.68 -0.16
N ARG A 167 6.30 -23.28 0.65
CA ARG A 167 7.73 -23.41 0.33
C ARG A 167 8.00 -24.14 -0.98
N HIS A 168 7.15 -25.11 -1.33
CA HIS A 168 7.26 -25.90 -2.56
C HIS A 168 6.72 -25.19 -3.81
N ALA A 169 6.06 -24.03 -3.66
CA ALA A 169 5.44 -23.30 -4.78
C ALA A 169 6.22 -22.04 -5.21
N LEU A 170 7.26 -21.65 -4.46
CA LEU A 170 8.06 -20.44 -4.71
C LEU A 170 9.19 -20.65 -5.73
N TYR A 171 9.53 -21.89 -6.05
CA TYR A 171 10.51 -22.24 -7.09
C TYR A 171 9.78 -22.76 -8.32
N HIS A 172 9.46 -21.84 -9.22
CA HIS A 172 9.22 -22.16 -10.63
C HIS A 172 10.28 -21.45 -11.45
N TRP A 173 11.48 -22.01 -11.36
CA TRP A 173 12.42 -22.20 -12.46
C TRP A 173 12.83 -23.68 -12.41
#